data_AF-A0A960MUI0-F1
#
_entry.id   AF-A0A960MUI0-F1
#
_cell.length_a   1.000
_cell.length_b   1.000
_cell.length_c   1.000
_cell.angle_alpha   90.00
_cell.angle_beta   90.00
_cell.angle_gamma   90.00
#
_symmetry.space_group_name_H-M   'P 1'
#
loop_
_entity.id
_entity.type
_entity.pdbx_description
1 polymer ?
#
loop_
_entity_poly.entity_id
_entity_poly.type
_entity_poly.pdbx_seq_one_letter_code
_entity_poly.pdbx_strand_id
1 'polypeptide(L)'
;MACLANLGFGGTGESIPVDPEFDTLAAADARPGFEALWRHAVLVDRPDSLLIKRVALTGRLQADAVSFSANQGDVDEVAWRRARLGISADFLRNFSILVEGEYDPNGGSFEERLTDSYVRWSRDPRFVITAGKHTAKFTLDGATSSKLLVTTERSNLANNLWYPVEYHTGTSVSGQAGQWIYTVGGFSSSESSWFGDFDAGYFALASLGYDFGKLLSLDRALLRLDYVNNQHDSQNDGTRQLSNVGSLVSQIENGRWGLWTDLSAANGEADQPDLLGVQIMP
;
A
#
# COMPACT_ATOMS: atom_id res chain seq x y z
N MET A 1 -12.30 32.41 -6.38
CA MET A 1 -13.11 33.33 -5.55
C MET A 1 -14.25 32.48 -4.99
N ALA A 2 -14.36 32.39 -3.65
CA ALA A 2 -15.35 31.74 -2.77
C ALA A 2 -16.41 30.76 -3.39
N CYS A 3 -16.73 29.63 -2.78
CA CYS A 3 -17.30 29.57 -1.44
C CYS A 3 -17.35 28.14 -0.90
N LEU A 4 -17.09 28.02 0.41
CA LEU A 4 -17.47 26.88 1.24
C LEU A 4 -18.99 26.64 1.17
N ALA A 5 -19.40 25.38 1.11
CA ALA A 5 -20.71 24.94 1.59
C ALA A 5 -20.52 23.68 2.44
N ASN A 6 -20.65 23.93 3.73
CA ASN A 6 -20.61 23.00 4.84
C ASN A 6 -21.90 22.17 4.85
N LEU A 7 -21.81 20.84 4.87
CA LEU A 7 -22.86 19.98 5.42
C LEU A 7 -22.21 19.11 6.48
N GLY A 8 -22.65 19.34 7.71
CA GLY A 8 -21.92 18.99 8.91
C GLY A 8 -21.96 17.51 9.26
N PHE A 9 -20.79 17.00 9.60
CA PHE A 9 -20.60 16.15 10.78
C PHE A 9 -19.43 16.73 11.57
N GLY A 10 -19.71 17.16 12.79
CA GLY A 10 -18.71 17.71 13.71
C GLY A 10 -17.75 16.62 14.17
N GLY A 11 -16.46 16.89 13.99
CA GLY A 11 -15.36 16.00 14.40
C GLY A 11 -14.09 16.38 13.65
N THR A 12 -13.47 17.49 14.07
CA THR A 12 -12.21 18.01 13.53
C THR A 12 -11.06 17.04 13.78
N GLY A 13 -10.60 16.40 12.71
CA GLY A 13 -9.37 15.65 12.64
C GLY A 13 -9.37 14.85 11.37
N GLU A 14 -8.81 15.40 10.28
CA GLU A 14 -8.38 14.60 9.14
C GLU A 14 -7.47 13.50 9.67
N SER A 15 -8.03 12.29 9.75
CA SER A 15 -7.30 11.07 10.03
C SER A 15 -6.53 10.74 8.77
N ILE A 16 -5.21 10.70 8.85
CA ILE A 16 -4.40 10.01 7.85
C ILE A 16 -4.93 8.56 7.85
N PRO A 17 -5.53 8.08 6.75
CA PRO A 17 -6.22 6.81 6.77
C PRO A 17 -5.22 5.69 7.06
N VAL A 18 -5.53 4.92 8.09
CA VAL A 18 -4.93 3.62 8.34
C VAL A 18 -5.43 2.71 7.22
N ASP A 19 -4.69 2.77 6.12
CA ASP A 19 -4.92 2.12 4.84
C ASP A 19 -6.13 2.62 4.00
N PRO A 20 -5.93 3.62 3.11
CA PRO A 20 -7.00 4.33 2.37
C PRO A 20 -7.79 3.50 1.35
N GLU A 21 -7.47 2.23 1.12
CA GLU A 21 -7.91 1.55 -0.10
C GLU A 21 -9.43 1.32 -0.22
N PHE A 22 -10.18 1.39 0.88
CA PHE A 22 -11.65 1.31 0.83
C PHE A 22 -12.36 2.67 0.93
N ASP A 23 -11.83 3.61 1.72
CA ASP A 23 -12.44 4.95 1.83
C ASP A 23 -12.21 5.80 0.57
N THR A 24 -11.19 5.48 -0.24
CA THR A 24 -10.89 6.22 -1.48
C THR A 24 -11.79 5.87 -2.67
N LEU A 25 -12.63 4.83 -2.61
CA LEU A 25 -13.65 4.61 -3.64
C LEU A 25 -14.80 5.64 -3.55
N ALA A 26 -14.92 6.36 -2.43
CA ALA A 26 -15.88 7.44 -2.24
C ALA A 26 -15.24 8.84 -2.17
N ALA A 27 -13.92 8.94 -2.01
CA ALA A 27 -13.21 10.20 -1.76
C ALA A 27 -12.10 10.51 -2.77
N ALA A 28 -12.08 9.88 -3.94
CA ALA A 28 -11.27 10.40 -5.04
C ALA A 28 -11.94 11.66 -5.56
N ASP A 29 -11.21 12.78 -5.61
CA ASP A 29 -11.49 13.98 -6.41
C ASP A 29 -11.53 13.61 -7.91
N ALA A 30 -12.50 12.79 -8.27
CA ALA A 30 -12.77 12.40 -9.62
C ALA A 30 -13.37 13.61 -10.31
N ARG A 31 -12.75 14.01 -11.43
CA ARG A 31 -13.37 14.98 -12.34
C ARG A 31 -14.83 14.54 -12.56
N PRO A 32 -15.81 15.47 -12.54
CA PRO A 32 -17.24 15.16 -12.43
C PRO A 32 -17.85 14.14 -13.41
N GLY A 33 -17.12 13.67 -14.43
CA GLY A 33 -17.54 12.63 -15.36
C GLY A 33 -17.24 11.18 -14.95
N PHE A 34 -16.16 10.91 -14.21
CA PHE A 34 -15.78 9.52 -13.90
C PHE A 34 -16.56 8.94 -12.72
N GLU A 35 -17.03 9.77 -11.78
CA GLU A 35 -17.86 9.30 -10.66
C GLU A 35 -19.13 8.58 -11.12
N ALA A 36 -19.78 9.10 -12.17
CA ALA A 36 -20.98 8.50 -12.73
C ALA A 36 -20.71 7.08 -13.25
N LEU A 37 -19.54 6.86 -13.87
CA LEU A 37 -19.13 5.54 -14.35
C LEU A 37 -18.86 4.59 -13.17
N TRP A 38 -18.13 5.05 -12.15
CA TRP A 38 -17.78 4.22 -11.00
C TRP A 38 -18.97 3.84 -10.12
N ARG A 39 -20.05 4.64 -10.12
CA ARG A 39 -21.31 4.26 -9.47
C ARG A 39 -21.89 2.96 -10.00
N HIS A 40 -21.67 2.62 -11.27
CA HIS A 40 -22.13 1.34 -11.84
C HIS A 40 -21.34 0.12 -11.34
N ALA A 41 -20.15 0.33 -10.79
CA ALA A 41 -19.37 -0.73 -10.16
C ALA A 41 -19.91 -1.10 -8.77
N VAL A 42 -20.78 -0.27 -8.17
CA VAL A 42 -21.44 -0.57 -6.90
C VAL A 42 -22.68 -1.41 -7.16
N LEU A 43 -22.62 -2.68 -6.77
CA LEU A 43 -23.68 -3.67 -6.99
C LEU A 43 -24.73 -3.64 -5.89
N VAL A 44 -24.31 -3.39 -4.66
CA VAL A 44 -25.17 -3.28 -3.48
C VAL A 44 -24.71 -2.08 -2.66
N ASP A 45 -25.66 -1.24 -2.28
CA ASP A 45 -25.42 -0.13 -1.35
C ASP A 45 -26.62 0.01 -0.40
N ARG A 46 -26.43 -0.40 0.85
CA ARG A 46 -27.42 -0.49 1.92
C ARG A 46 -26.75 -0.15 3.26
N PRO A 47 -26.41 1.12 3.51
CA PRO A 47 -25.59 1.50 4.67
C PRO A 47 -26.19 1.09 6.03
N ASP A 48 -27.52 1.01 6.11
CA ASP A 48 -28.26 0.63 7.33
C ASP A 48 -28.38 -0.89 7.54
N SER A 49 -27.96 -1.70 6.58
CA SER A 49 -28.02 -3.16 6.65
C SER A 49 -27.04 -3.72 7.68
N LEU A 50 -27.52 -4.69 8.48
CA LEU A 50 -26.69 -5.36 9.48
C LEU A 50 -25.81 -6.45 8.90
N LEU A 51 -26.21 -7.04 7.77
CA LEU A 51 -25.56 -8.20 7.17
C LEU A 51 -24.61 -7.81 6.05
N ILE A 52 -25.10 -7.15 5.02
CA ILE A 52 -24.31 -6.69 3.86
C ILE A 52 -24.64 -5.23 3.63
N LYS A 53 -23.66 -4.36 3.86
CA LYS A 53 -23.76 -2.92 3.67
C LYS A 53 -23.45 -2.52 2.25
N ARG A 54 -22.34 -3.03 1.71
CA ARG A 54 -21.87 -2.63 0.39
C ARG A 54 -21.24 -3.81 -0.32
N VAL A 55 -21.44 -3.89 -1.63
CA VAL A 55 -20.70 -4.77 -2.54
C VAL A 55 -20.34 -3.97 -3.76
N ALA A 56 -19.07 -3.94 -4.13
CA ALA A 56 -18.59 -3.21 -5.29
C ALA A 56 -17.51 -3.99 -6.04
N LEU A 57 -17.50 -3.85 -7.36
CA LEU A 57 -16.40 -4.27 -8.21
C LEU A 57 -15.25 -3.29 -8.05
N THR A 58 -14.03 -3.80 -7.99
CA THR A 58 -12.79 -3.02 -7.98
C THR A 58 -11.98 -3.35 -9.22
N GLY A 59 -11.12 -2.44 -9.64
CA GLY A 59 -10.22 -2.72 -10.74
C GLY A 59 -9.23 -1.61 -11.01
N ARG A 60 -8.20 -1.95 -11.76
CA ARG A 60 -7.17 -1.02 -12.20
C ARG A 60 -6.62 -1.46 -13.54
N LEU A 61 -6.53 -0.52 -14.47
CA LEU A 61 -5.85 -0.71 -15.73
C LEU A 61 -4.81 0.40 -15.91
N GLN A 62 -3.56 0.01 -16.15
CA GLN A 62 -2.42 0.92 -16.36
C GLN A 62 -1.68 0.48 -17.62
N ALA A 63 -1.52 1.41 -18.56
CA ALA A 63 -0.71 1.25 -19.76
C ALA A 63 0.45 2.23 -19.71
N ASP A 64 1.63 1.73 -20.06
CA ASP A 64 2.86 2.50 -20.11
C ASP A 64 3.35 2.53 -21.55
N ALA A 65 3.84 3.71 -21.96
CA ALA A 65 4.57 3.89 -23.20
C ALA A 65 5.95 4.43 -22.83
N VAL A 66 7.00 3.70 -23.19
CA VAL A 66 8.38 4.04 -22.88
C VAL A 66 9.17 4.18 -24.17
N SER A 67 10.05 5.18 -24.20
CA SER A 67 11.02 5.40 -25.27
C SER A 67 12.32 5.84 -24.61
N PHE A 68 13.37 5.06 -24.81
CA PHE A 68 14.67 5.28 -24.20
C PHE A 68 15.78 4.95 -25.18
N SER A 69 16.80 5.81 -25.24
CA SER A 69 18.00 5.61 -26.05
C SER A 69 19.23 5.56 -25.18
N ALA A 70 20.03 4.51 -25.34
CA ALA A 70 21.30 4.35 -24.66
C ALA A 70 22.36 3.70 -25.54
N ASN A 71 23.61 3.74 -25.07
CA ASN A 71 24.75 3.11 -25.75
C ASN A 71 24.58 1.58 -25.90
N GLN A 72 23.73 0.97 -25.07
CA GLN A 72 23.40 -0.44 -25.09
C GLN A 72 22.24 -0.79 -26.05
N GLY A 73 21.56 0.22 -26.61
CA GLY A 73 20.43 0.05 -27.53
C GLY A 73 19.31 1.04 -27.25
N ASP A 74 18.36 1.07 -28.20
CA ASP A 74 17.12 1.81 -28.09
C ASP A 74 15.99 0.87 -27.67
N VAL A 75 15.07 1.37 -26.84
CA VAL A 75 13.87 0.67 -26.39
C VAL A 75 12.68 1.57 -26.67
N ASP A 76 11.74 1.08 -27.48
CA ASP A 76 10.42 1.69 -27.70
C ASP A 76 9.36 0.63 -27.45
N GLU A 77 8.54 0.83 -26.42
CA GLU A 77 7.55 -0.17 -25.99
C GLU A 77 6.25 0.49 -25.53
N VAL A 78 5.13 -0.18 -25.82
CA VAL A 78 3.83 0.10 -25.21
C VAL A 78 3.32 -1.21 -24.62
N ALA A 79 3.07 -1.21 -23.31
CA ALA A 79 2.66 -2.41 -22.58
C ALA A 79 1.62 -2.08 -21.51
N TRP A 80 0.79 -3.06 -21.18
CA TRP A 80 -0.07 -3.00 -20.00
C TRP A 80 0.78 -3.27 -18.77
N ARG A 81 1.06 -2.22 -18.00
CA ARG A 81 1.80 -2.34 -16.74
C ARG A 81 1.03 -3.09 -15.67
N ARG A 82 -0.29 -2.88 -15.60
CA ARG A 82 -1.18 -3.59 -14.65
C ARG A 82 -2.57 -3.75 -15.23
N ALA A 83 -3.12 -4.95 -15.13
CA ALA A 83 -4.55 -5.19 -15.26
C ALA A 83 -5.03 -5.93 -14.01
N ARG A 84 -5.94 -5.33 -13.25
CA ARG A 84 -6.49 -5.90 -12.02
C ARG A 84 -7.99 -5.79 -11.97
N LEU A 85 -8.61 -6.81 -11.40
CA LEU A 85 -10.05 -6.88 -11.18
C LEU A 85 -10.31 -7.55 -9.84
N GLY A 86 -11.32 -7.06 -9.13
CA GLY A 86 -11.68 -7.61 -7.84
C GLY A 86 -13.11 -7.29 -7.42
N ILE A 87 -13.42 -7.77 -6.23
CA ILE A 87 -14.66 -7.50 -5.52
C ILE A 87 -14.36 -7.08 -4.08
N SER A 88 -15.08 -6.08 -3.61
CA SER A 88 -15.06 -5.63 -2.23
C SER A 88 -16.46 -5.76 -1.63
N ALA A 89 -16.52 -6.09 -0.34
CA ALA A 89 -17.78 -6.07 0.40
C ALA A 89 -17.61 -5.68 1.86
N ASP A 90 -18.55 -4.88 2.37
CA ASP A 90 -18.69 -4.53 3.78
C ASP A 90 -19.85 -5.31 4.39
N PHE A 91 -19.57 -6.03 5.47
CA PHE A 91 -20.51 -6.96 6.09
C PHE A 91 -20.41 -6.97 7.61
N LEU A 92 -21.46 -7.46 8.28
CA LEU A 92 -21.52 -7.66 9.73
C LEU A 92 -21.03 -6.44 10.55
N ARG A 93 -21.41 -5.25 10.08
CA ARG A 93 -21.05 -3.90 10.59
C ARG A 93 -19.59 -3.51 10.52
N ASN A 94 -18.67 -4.42 10.84
CA ASN A 94 -17.27 -4.14 11.19
C ASN A 94 -16.28 -4.94 10.35
N PHE A 95 -16.76 -5.72 9.37
CA PHE A 95 -15.91 -6.51 8.50
C PHE A 95 -15.94 -5.96 7.09
N SER A 96 -14.78 -6.00 6.46
CA SER A 96 -14.61 -5.73 5.04
C SER A 96 -13.83 -6.90 4.44
N ILE A 97 -14.16 -7.27 3.21
CA ILE A 97 -13.39 -8.22 2.41
C ILE A 97 -13.02 -7.56 1.10
N LEU A 98 -11.81 -7.83 0.63
CA LEU A 98 -11.35 -7.53 -0.73
C LEU A 98 -10.73 -8.80 -1.29
N VAL A 99 -11.09 -9.12 -2.52
CA VAL A 99 -10.44 -10.15 -3.32
C VAL A 99 -10.14 -9.53 -4.66
N GLU A 100 -8.86 -9.32 -4.95
CA GLU A 100 -8.34 -8.77 -6.20
C GLU A 100 -7.34 -9.74 -6.82
N GLY A 101 -7.51 -9.95 -8.13
CA GLY A 101 -6.56 -10.64 -9.00
C GLY A 101 -5.85 -9.65 -9.93
N GLU A 102 -4.59 -9.94 -10.22
CA GLU A 102 -3.80 -9.31 -11.26
C GLU A 102 -3.60 -10.28 -12.43
N TYR A 103 -3.69 -9.71 -13.63
CA TYR A 103 -3.66 -10.39 -14.92
C TYR A 103 -2.55 -9.77 -15.76
N ASP A 104 -1.84 -10.59 -16.55
CA ASP A 104 -0.91 -10.10 -17.58
C ASP A 104 -1.57 -10.10 -18.98
N PRO A 105 -1.95 -8.93 -19.52
CA PRO A 105 -2.53 -8.86 -20.86
C PRO A 105 -1.49 -8.94 -21.97
N ASN A 106 -0.19 -8.87 -21.66
CA ASN A 106 0.88 -8.81 -22.66
C ASN A 106 1.41 -10.20 -23.04
N GLY A 107 1.47 -11.14 -22.09
CA GLY A 107 2.08 -12.47 -22.24
C GLY A 107 1.24 -13.53 -22.98
N GLY A 108 0.02 -13.20 -23.46
CA GLY A 108 -0.84 -14.13 -24.21
C GLY A 108 -1.44 -15.28 -23.39
N SER A 109 -1.15 -15.38 -22.10
CA SER A 109 -1.78 -16.28 -21.14
C SER A 109 -2.39 -15.46 -20.00
N PHE A 110 -3.55 -15.90 -19.49
CA PHE A 110 -4.17 -15.34 -18.29
C PHE A 110 -3.43 -15.89 -17.06
N GLU A 111 -2.15 -15.52 -16.90
CA GLU A 111 -1.46 -15.78 -15.65
C GLU A 111 -2.06 -14.88 -14.56
N GLU A 112 -2.68 -15.52 -13.58
CA GLU A 112 -3.40 -14.88 -12.49
C GLU A 112 -2.62 -15.00 -11.19
N ARG A 113 -2.47 -13.87 -10.50
CA ARG A 113 -2.07 -13.86 -9.09
C ARG A 113 -3.04 -13.05 -8.26
N LEU A 114 -3.27 -13.47 -7.01
CA LEU A 114 -3.94 -12.66 -6.01
C LEU A 114 -3.02 -11.50 -5.58
N THR A 115 -3.59 -10.31 -5.46
CA THR A 115 -2.94 -9.15 -4.87
C THR A 115 -3.50 -8.92 -3.46
N ASP A 116 -4.37 -7.94 -3.30
CA ASP A 116 -5.11 -7.72 -2.07
C ASP A 116 -6.27 -8.71 -2.00
N SER A 117 -6.11 -9.71 -1.16
CA SER A 117 -7.08 -10.78 -0.92
C SER A 117 -7.15 -11.07 0.57
N TYR A 118 -7.95 -10.30 1.29
CA TYR A 118 -7.96 -10.30 2.75
C TYR A 118 -9.34 -10.01 3.34
N VAL A 119 -9.48 -10.39 4.61
CA VAL A 119 -10.56 -9.93 5.48
C VAL A 119 -9.98 -8.94 6.47
N ARG A 120 -10.67 -7.81 6.63
CA ARG A 120 -10.38 -6.76 7.59
C ARG A 120 -11.49 -6.72 8.63
N TRP A 121 -11.10 -6.55 9.89
CA TRP A 121 -12.01 -6.23 10.98
C TRP A 121 -11.62 -4.90 11.62
N SER A 122 -12.58 -4.00 11.76
CA SER A 122 -12.40 -2.73 12.47
C SER A 122 -13.69 -2.31 13.14
N ARG A 123 -13.62 -2.03 14.45
CA ARG A 123 -14.68 -1.33 15.18
C ARG A 123 -14.34 0.14 15.39
N ASP A 124 -13.06 0.47 15.37
CA ASP A 124 -12.50 1.78 15.69
C ASP A 124 -11.21 1.96 14.87
N PRO A 125 -10.98 3.11 14.21
CA PRO A 125 -9.76 3.37 13.44
C PRO A 125 -8.45 3.25 14.25
N ARG A 126 -8.53 3.29 15.58
CA ARG A 126 -7.39 3.04 16.48
C ARG A 126 -6.93 1.58 16.46
N PHE A 127 -7.74 0.66 15.97
CA PHE A 127 -7.42 -0.76 16.00
C PHE A 127 -8.11 -1.52 14.86
N VAL A 128 -7.32 -1.85 13.85
CA VAL A 128 -7.72 -2.57 12.64
C VAL A 128 -6.91 -3.86 12.57
N ILE A 129 -7.58 -4.99 12.38
CA ILE A 129 -6.94 -6.28 12.08
C ILE A 129 -7.15 -6.60 10.61
N THR A 130 -6.09 -6.98 9.91
CA THR A 130 -6.16 -7.48 8.53
C THR A 130 -5.53 -8.86 8.45
N ALA A 131 -6.20 -9.82 7.83
CA ALA A 131 -5.71 -11.18 7.65
C ALA A 131 -5.96 -11.67 6.22
N GLY A 132 -4.94 -12.28 5.61
CA GLY A 132 -4.95 -12.73 4.22
C GLY A 132 -3.74 -12.20 3.45
N LYS A 133 -3.84 -12.14 2.12
CA LYS A 133 -2.80 -11.62 1.25
C LYS A 133 -2.94 -10.10 1.14
N HIS A 134 -1.95 -9.36 1.60
CA HIS A 134 -1.96 -7.90 1.59
C HIS A 134 -0.53 -7.34 1.64
N THR A 135 -0.38 -6.05 1.32
CA THR A 135 0.94 -5.40 1.28
C THR A 135 1.55 -5.25 2.68
N ALA A 136 2.82 -5.61 2.82
CA ALA A 136 3.62 -5.32 4.01
C ALA A 136 4.37 -3.98 3.85
N LYS A 137 3.83 -2.94 4.51
CA LYS A 137 4.19 -1.54 4.27
C LYS A 137 5.35 -1.07 5.13
N PHE A 138 6.53 -0.90 4.52
CA PHE A 138 7.69 -0.24 5.12
C PHE A 138 8.48 0.51 4.05
N THR A 139 9.41 1.39 4.45
CA THR A 139 10.07 2.38 3.57
C THR A 139 9.09 3.42 3.01
N LEU A 140 9.61 4.51 2.46
CA LEU A 140 8.79 5.58 1.87
C LEU A 140 7.97 5.05 0.69
N ASP A 141 8.62 4.50 -0.34
CA ASP A 141 7.94 4.03 -1.55
C ASP A 141 7.17 2.73 -1.32
N GLY A 142 7.66 1.85 -0.43
CA GLY A 142 7.02 0.58 -0.13
C GLY A 142 5.72 0.74 0.66
N ALA A 143 5.65 1.75 1.53
CA ALA A 143 4.41 2.11 2.23
C ALA A 143 3.47 3.01 1.40
N THR A 144 3.97 3.61 0.33
CA THR A 144 3.17 4.45 -0.57
C THR A 144 2.43 3.57 -1.58
N SER A 145 1.12 3.78 -1.70
CA SER A 145 0.31 3.06 -2.70
C SER A 145 0.87 3.32 -4.10
N SER A 146 0.92 2.29 -4.93
CA SER A 146 1.27 2.43 -6.34
C SER A 146 0.32 3.34 -7.14
N LYS A 147 -0.84 3.71 -6.57
CA LYS A 147 -1.77 4.73 -7.13
C LYS A 147 -1.34 6.16 -6.81
N LEU A 148 -0.47 6.35 -5.82
CA LEU A 148 -0.04 7.63 -5.26
C LEU A 148 1.46 7.88 -5.43
N LEU A 149 2.20 6.96 -6.07
CA LEU A 149 3.58 7.21 -6.45
C LEU A 149 3.62 8.36 -7.46
N VAL A 150 4.46 9.35 -7.17
CA VAL A 150 4.70 10.49 -8.08
C VAL A 150 5.63 10.13 -9.24
N THR A 151 6.34 9.01 -9.12
CA THR A 151 7.19 8.42 -10.16
C THR A 151 6.55 7.16 -10.73
N THR A 152 6.85 6.84 -12.00
CA THR A 152 6.34 5.62 -12.67
C THR A 152 6.80 4.33 -11.99
N GLU A 153 8.03 4.37 -11.46
CA GLU A 153 8.67 3.27 -10.73
C GLU A 153 9.03 3.69 -9.31
N ARG A 154 9.16 2.69 -8.43
CA ARG A 154 9.75 2.89 -7.10
C ARG A 154 11.25 3.14 -7.23
N SER A 155 11.81 3.85 -6.26
CA SER A 155 13.23 4.20 -6.23
C SER A 155 14.12 2.96 -6.14
N ASN A 156 15.38 3.13 -6.53
CA ASN A 156 16.38 2.07 -6.36
C ASN A 156 16.60 1.69 -4.89
N LEU A 157 16.39 2.62 -3.95
CA LEU A 157 16.46 2.31 -2.52
C LEU A 157 15.39 1.28 -2.15
N ALA A 158 14.15 1.57 -2.50
CA ALA A 158 13.05 0.64 -2.31
C ALA A 158 13.27 -0.66 -3.07
N ASN A 159 13.72 -0.63 -4.33
CA ASN A 159 13.96 -1.86 -5.09
C ASN A 159 15.01 -2.78 -4.44
N ASN A 160 15.98 -2.26 -3.69
CA ASN A 160 17.03 -3.07 -3.04
C ASN A 160 16.67 -3.50 -1.61
N LEU A 161 15.88 -2.72 -0.88
CA LEU A 161 15.55 -2.97 0.52
C LEU A 161 14.14 -3.51 0.73
N TRP A 162 13.19 -3.00 -0.04
CA TRP A 162 11.80 -3.42 -0.01
C TRP A 162 11.62 -4.75 -0.75
N TYR A 163 10.46 -5.37 -0.54
CA TYR A 163 10.19 -6.70 -1.07
C TYR A 163 10.09 -6.69 -2.61
N PRO A 164 10.70 -7.66 -3.31
CA PRO A 164 10.48 -7.85 -4.75
C PRO A 164 8.99 -8.11 -5.05
N VAL A 165 8.33 -8.81 -4.12
CA VAL A 165 6.91 -9.16 -4.17
C VAL A 165 6.14 -8.21 -3.27
N GLU A 166 5.13 -7.51 -3.79
CA GLU A 166 4.39 -6.50 -3.01
C GLU A 166 3.39 -7.12 -2.02
N TYR A 167 2.82 -8.30 -2.32
CA TYR A 167 1.69 -8.88 -1.57
C TYR A 167 2.05 -10.19 -0.89
N HIS A 168 1.96 -10.20 0.44
CA HIS A 168 2.29 -11.36 1.28
C HIS A 168 1.08 -11.87 2.03
N THR A 169 1.01 -13.18 2.23
CA THR A 169 0.00 -13.78 3.11
C THR A 169 0.43 -13.62 4.56
N GLY A 170 -0.41 -12.99 5.37
CA GLY A 170 -0.09 -12.75 6.77
C GLY A 170 -1.24 -12.15 7.55
N THR A 171 -0.90 -11.65 8.73
CA THR A 171 -1.82 -10.89 9.58
C THR A 171 -1.12 -9.64 10.07
N SER A 172 -1.84 -8.52 10.08
CA SER A 172 -1.37 -7.26 10.63
C SER A 172 -2.41 -6.60 11.53
N VAL A 173 -1.92 -5.81 12.47
CA VAL A 173 -2.69 -4.90 13.31
C VAL A 173 -2.16 -3.50 13.08
N SER A 174 -3.07 -2.56 12.82
CA SER A 174 -2.71 -1.17 12.61
C SER A 174 -3.69 -0.23 13.30
N GLY A 175 -3.30 1.02 13.47
CA GLY A 175 -4.15 2.00 14.11
C GLY A 175 -3.54 3.39 14.22
N GLN A 176 -4.39 4.36 14.53
CA GLN A 176 -4.00 5.73 14.84
C GLN A 176 -4.55 6.15 16.21
N ALA A 177 -3.67 6.40 17.17
CA ALA A 177 -4.03 6.88 18.52
C ALA A 177 -3.50 8.30 18.73
N GLY A 178 -4.38 9.29 18.53
CA GLY A 178 -3.97 10.69 18.52
C GLY A 178 -2.99 10.96 17.38
N GLN A 179 -1.80 11.44 17.72
CA GLN A 179 -0.74 11.72 16.75
C GLN A 179 0.13 10.49 16.42
N TRP A 180 -0.05 9.37 17.12
CA TRP A 180 0.70 8.15 16.86
C TRP A 180 -0.02 7.28 15.84
N ILE A 181 0.74 6.75 14.88
CA ILE A 181 0.27 5.79 13.87
C ILE A 181 1.16 4.56 13.99
N TYR A 182 0.59 3.37 13.96
CA TYR A 182 1.38 2.15 14.08
C TYR A 182 0.84 1.04 13.19
N THR A 183 1.74 0.13 12.82
CA THR A 183 1.45 -1.15 12.18
C THR A 183 2.38 -2.20 12.75
N VAL A 184 1.86 -3.37 13.07
CA VAL A 184 2.64 -4.56 13.42
C VAL A 184 2.05 -5.75 12.68
N GLY A 185 2.88 -6.59 12.08
CA GLY A 185 2.40 -7.77 11.35
C GLY A 185 3.41 -8.89 11.24
N GLY A 186 2.90 -10.08 10.93
CA GLY A 186 3.68 -11.28 10.63
C GLY A 186 3.18 -11.89 9.33
N PHE A 187 4.11 -12.29 8.48
CA PHE A 187 3.85 -12.65 7.09
C PHE A 187 4.68 -13.85 6.66
N SER A 188 4.16 -14.62 5.72
CA SER A 188 4.92 -15.64 4.99
C SER A 188 5.89 -14.96 4.02
N SER A 189 7.11 -15.48 3.95
CA SER A 189 8.12 -15.04 3.00
C SER A 189 7.97 -15.70 1.61
N SER A 190 6.87 -16.40 1.34
CA SER A 190 6.62 -17.12 0.08
C SER A 190 6.09 -16.24 -1.06
N GLU A 191 6.69 -16.31 -2.25
CA GLU A 191 6.21 -15.78 -3.52
C GLU A 191 5.17 -16.73 -4.15
N SER A 192 3.97 -16.80 -3.56
CA SER A 192 2.87 -17.56 -4.16
C SER A 192 1.91 -16.64 -4.93
N SER A 193 1.43 -17.13 -6.08
CA SER A 193 0.31 -16.50 -6.81
C SER A 193 -1.00 -16.54 -6.03
N TRP A 194 -1.13 -17.44 -5.05
CA TRP A 194 -2.28 -17.54 -4.16
C TRP A 194 -1.86 -17.21 -2.72
N PHE A 195 -2.45 -17.88 -1.73
CA PHE A 195 -2.12 -17.70 -0.32
C PHE A 195 -0.78 -18.36 0.08
N GLY A 196 -0.23 -19.25 -0.75
CA GLY A 196 1.04 -19.93 -0.51
C GLY A 196 0.95 -21.15 0.41
N ASP A 197 2.05 -21.89 0.48
CA ASP A 197 2.19 -23.13 1.24
C ASP A 197 2.87 -22.94 2.61
N PHE A 198 3.31 -21.71 2.91
CA PHE A 198 3.87 -21.29 4.21
C PHE A 198 5.16 -22.04 4.64
N ASP A 199 5.95 -22.47 3.66
CA ASP A 199 7.19 -23.23 3.81
C ASP A 199 8.46 -22.41 3.54
N ALA A 200 8.32 -21.15 3.11
CA ALA A 200 9.40 -20.22 2.80
C ALA A 200 9.94 -19.41 4.00
N GLY A 201 9.55 -19.78 5.23
CA GLY A 201 9.81 -18.99 6.43
C GLY A 201 8.87 -17.78 6.58
N TYR A 202 9.15 -16.93 7.57
CA TYR A 202 8.31 -15.81 7.94
C TYR A 202 9.11 -14.53 8.17
N PHE A 203 8.42 -13.39 8.12
CA PHE A 203 8.97 -12.12 8.57
C PHE A 203 8.00 -11.35 9.45
N ALA A 204 8.57 -10.55 10.35
CA ALA A 204 7.84 -9.62 11.18
C ALA A 204 8.11 -8.18 10.73
N LEU A 205 7.06 -7.35 10.75
CA LEU A 205 7.12 -5.93 10.45
C LEU A 205 6.58 -5.14 11.65
N ALA A 206 7.28 -4.08 12.04
CA ALA A 206 6.79 -3.08 12.98
C ALA A 206 7.08 -1.68 12.42
N SER A 207 6.07 -0.83 12.45
CA SER A 207 6.13 0.58 12.06
C SER A 207 5.52 1.44 13.14
N LEU A 208 6.22 2.51 13.52
CA LEU A 208 5.73 3.52 14.46
C LEU A 208 5.99 4.91 13.89
N GLY A 209 4.92 5.69 13.74
CA GLY A 209 4.95 7.05 13.24
C GLY A 209 4.35 8.05 14.22
N TYR A 210 4.85 9.28 14.16
CA TYR A 210 4.31 10.42 14.89
C TYR A 210 4.02 11.56 13.91
N ASP A 211 2.76 11.98 13.86
CA ASP A 211 2.29 13.13 13.11
C ASP A 211 2.36 14.38 13.99
N PHE A 212 3.22 15.31 13.65
CA PHE A 212 3.39 16.60 14.32
C PHE A 212 2.97 17.77 13.41
N GLY A 213 2.20 17.52 12.34
CA GLY A 213 1.72 18.54 11.41
C GLY A 213 0.90 19.61 12.13
N LYS A 214 -0.03 19.20 13.00
CA LYS A 214 -0.83 20.12 13.84
C LYS A 214 0.03 21.00 14.75
N LEU A 215 1.11 20.45 15.31
CA LEU A 215 1.99 21.21 16.21
C LEU A 215 2.74 22.31 15.46
N LEU A 216 3.08 22.05 14.20
CA LEU A 216 3.84 22.98 13.35
C LEU A 216 2.97 23.81 12.39
N SER A 217 1.64 23.59 12.39
CA SER A 217 0.71 24.17 11.41
C SER A 217 1.12 23.88 9.96
N LEU A 218 1.54 22.64 9.70
CA LEU A 218 1.89 22.12 8.38
C LEU A 218 0.79 21.18 7.90
N ASP A 219 0.60 21.09 6.57
CA ASP A 219 -0.37 20.18 5.96
C ASP A 219 -0.01 18.72 6.28
N ARG A 220 1.29 18.43 6.30
CA ARG A 220 1.83 17.14 6.74
C ARG A 220 3.17 17.31 7.46
N ALA A 221 3.34 16.64 8.59
CA ALA A 221 4.65 16.45 9.19
C ALA A 221 4.69 15.11 9.94
N LEU A 222 5.15 14.07 9.24
CA LEU A 222 5.23 12.71 9.76
C LEU A 222 6.69 12.29 9.89
N LEU A 223 7.05 11.72 11.03
CA LEU A 223 8.27 10.95 11.22
C LEU A 223 7.88 9.51 11.53
N ARG A 224 8.39 8.54 10.78
CA ARG A 224 8.08 7.11 10.94
C ARG A 224 9.35 6.28 10.98
N LEU A 225 9.43 5.38 11.93
CA LEU A 225 10.44 4.33 12.01
C LEU A 225 9.80 3.00 11.61
N ASP A 226 10.40 2.30 10.67
CA ASP A 226 10.04 0.96 10.27
C ASP A 226 11.16 -0.02 10.61
N TYR A 227 10.77 -1.23 11.00
CA TYR A 227 11.67 -2.33 11.27
C TYR A 227 11.08 -3.64 10.73
N VAL A 228 11.90 -4.38 9.98
CA VAL A 228 11.60 -5.72 9.49
C VAL A 228 12.64 -6.69 10.03
N ASN A 229 12.18 -7.84 10.51
CA ASN A 229 13.02 -8.98 10.81
C ASN A 229 12.57 -10.16 9.95
N ASN A 230 13.44 -10.61 9.06
CA ASN A 230 13.20 -11.79 8.22
C ASN A 230 13.87 -13.00 8.86
N GLN A 231 13.11 -14.09 8.97
CA GLN A 231 13.68 -15.39 9.27
C GLN A 231 14.51 -15.85 8.06
N HIS A 232 15.73 -16.31 8.32
CA HIS A 232 16.51 -16.99 7.29
C HIS A 232 15.87 -18.34 6.96
N ASP A 233 15.52 -18.54 5.70
CA ASP A 233 15.05 -19.80 5.15
C ASP A 233 15.55 -19.97 3.71
N SER A 234 16.01 -21.16 3.37
CA SER A 234 16.50 -21.49 2.03
C SER A 234 15.41 -21.47 0.95
N GLN A 235 14.15 -21.58 1.35
CA GLN A 235 12.98 -21.53 0.47
C GLN A 235 12.38 -20.11 0.36
N ASN A 236 13.01 -19.10 0.98
CA ASN A 236 12.58 -17.70 0.88
C ASN A 236 12.76 -17.17 -0.55
N ASP A 237 11.65 -16.97 -1.24
CA ASP A 237 11.55 -16.43 -2.60
C ASP A 237 10.78 -15.09 -2.64
N GLY A 238 10.00 -14.76 -1.61
CA GLY A 238 9.18 -13.54 -1.57
C GLY A 238 9.86 -12.31 -0.98
N THR A 239 10.94 -12.44 -0.21
CA THR A 239 11.66 -11.30 0.39
C THR A 239 13.12 -11.24 -0.05
N ARG A 240 13.78 -10.08 0.13
CA ARG A 240 15.23 -9.96 -0.10
C ARG A 240 15.99 -10.81 0.93
N GLN A 241 17.21 -11.23 0.59
CA GLN A 241 18.11 -11.94 1.50
C GLN A 241 18.74 -10.97 2.50
N LEU A 242 17.89 -10.34 3.30
CA LEU A 242 18.24 -9.37 4.34
C LEU A 242 17.64 -9.86 5.65
N SER A 243 18.40 -9.95 6.76
CA SER A 243 17.85 -10.43 8.03
C SER A 243 17.14 -9.34 8.83
N ASN A 244 17.73 -8.15 8.89
CA ASN A 244 17.14 -7.00 9.58
C ASN A 244 17.14 -5.80 8.65
N VAL A 245 16.01 -5.10 8.55
CA VAL A 245 15.89 -3.87 7.78
C VAL A 245 15.30 -2.78 8.65
N GLY A 246 15.94 -1.62 8.70
CA GLY A 246 15.45 -0.44 9.38
C GLY A 246 15.30 0.73 8.41
N SER A 247 14.21 1.50 8.53
CA SER A 247 13.97 2.69 7.72
C SER A 247 13.45 3.83 8.59
N LEU A 248 14.03 5.02 8.44
CA LEU A 248 13.55 6.27 9.02
C LEU A 248 12.99 7.16 7.91
N VAL A 249 11.68 7.34 7.91
CA VAL A 249 10.94 8.09 6.91
C VAL A 249 10.46 9.41 7.48
N SER A 250 10.68 10.50 6.75
CA SER A 250 10.11 11.82 7.06
C SER A 250 9.27 12.30 5.88
N GLN A 251 8.10 12.88 6.15
CA GLN A 251 7.25 13.51 5.13
C GLN A 251 6.78 14.86 5.65
N ILE A 252 7.22 15.93 5.00
CA ILE A 252 6.90 17.31 5.38
C ILE A 252 6.26 17.98 4.17
N GLU A 253 5.07 18.55 4.35
CA GLU A 253 4.33 19.24 3.28
C GLU A 253 3.68 20.53 3.80
N ASN A 254 3.75 21.58 2.99
CA ASN A 254 3.09 22.85 3.24
C ASN A 254 2.77 23.58 1.93
N GLY A 255 1.49 23.58 1.56
CA GLY A 255 0.97 24.13 0.32
C GLY A 255 1.57 23.44 -0.90
N ARG A 256 2.50 24.12 -1.58
CA ARG A 256 3.14 23.63 -2.80
C ARG A 256 4.53 23.03 -2.56
N TRP A 257 5.00 23.05 -1.32
CA TRP A 257 6.32 22.56 -0.96
C TRP A 257 6.17 21.23 -0.25
N GLY A 258 6.94 20.24 -0.73
CA GLY A 258 7.07 18.93 -0.10
C GLY A 258 8.54 18.62 0.11
N LEU A 259 8.84 17.82 1.12
CA LEU A 259 10.10 17.11 1.23
C LEU A 259 9.85 15.79 1.93
N TRP A 260 10.02 14.70 1.20
CA TRP A 260 9.99 13.36 1.75
C TRP A 260 11.38 12.76 1.71
N THR A 261 11.76 12.08 2.78
CA THR A 261 13.06 11.42 2.89
C THR A 261 12.91 10.01 3.46
N ASP A 262 13.83 9.15 3.06
CA ASP A 262 13.98 7.80 3.60
C ASP A 262 15.47 7.54 3.83
N LEU A 263 15.86 7.27 5.07
CA LEU A 263 17.17 6.73 5.41
C LEU A 263 16.98 5.29 5.85
N SER A 264 17.58 4.35 5.10
CA SER A 264 17.41 2.93 5.37
C SER A 264 18.72 2.17 5.41
N ALA A 265 18.77 1.15 6.25
CA ALA A 265 19.89 0.22 6.37
C ALA A 265 19.40 -1.21 6.53
N ALA A 266 20.17 -2.19 6.07
CA ALA A 266 19.87 -3.59 6.24
C ALA A 266 21.12 -4.46 6.40
N ASN A 267 20.96 -5.56 7.12
CA ASN A 267 21.96 -6.62 7.21
C ASN A 267 21.74 -7.64 6.10
N GLY A 268 22.78 -7.85 5.29
CA GLY A 268 22.78 -8.85 4.23
C GLY A 268 22.94 -10.27 4.78
N GLU A 269 22.30 -11.23 4.12
CA GLU A 269 22.44 -12.66 4.38
C GLU A 269 22.91 -13.39 3.11
N ALA A 270 23.50 -14.57 3.29
CA ALA A 270 24.10 -15.37 2.21
C ALA A 270 25.08 -14.53 1.36
N ASP A 271 24.78 -14.31 0.07
CA ASP A 271 25.65 -13.55 -0.85
C ASP A 271 25.25 -12.06 -0.95
N GLN A 272 24.18 -11.63 -0.28
CA GLN A 272 23.74 -10.24 -0.30
C GLN A 272 24.58 -9.41 0.69
N PRO A 273 25.17 -8.29 0.27
CA PRO A 273 25.91 -7.42 1.19
C PRO A 273 24.98 -6.59 2.08
N ASP A 274 25.54 -6.04 3.16
CA ASP A 274 24.89 -5.00 3.94
C ASP A 274 24.54 -3.78 3.06
N LEU A 275 23.38 -3.20 3.33
CA LEU A 275 22.86 -2.07 2.56
C LEU A 275 22.72 -0.83 3.45
N LEU A 276 23.06 0.32 2.88
CA LEU A 276 22.77 1.64 3.44
C LEU A 276 22.40 2.55 2.28
N GLY A 277 21.32 3.31 2.42
CA GLY A 277 20.94 4.24 1.38
C GLY A 277 19.99 5.33 1.85
N VAL A 278 19.87 6.34 1.00
CA VAL A 278 19.03 7.51 1.24
C VAL A 278 18.22 7.83 -0.02
N GLN A 279 16.96 8.17 0.18
CA GLN A 279 16.07 8.72 -0.83
C GLN A 279 15.63 10.11 -0.39
N ILE A 280 15.59 11.04 -1.35
CA ILE A 280 15.12 12.41 -1.16
C ILE A 280 14.16 12.72 -2.30
N MET A 281 12.95 13.16 -1.97
CA MET A 281 11.89 13.49 -2.90
C MET A 281 11.35 14.90 -2.58
N PRO A 282 11.70 15.91 -3.39
CA PRO A 282 11.21 17.29 -3.23
C PRO A 282 9.82 17.50 -3.86
#